data_AF-A0A660NXL3-F1
#
_entry.id   AF-A0A660NXL3-F1
#
_cell.length_a   1.000
_cell.length_b   1.000
_cell.length_c   1.000
_cell.angle_alpha   90.00
_cell.angle_beta   90.00
_cell.angle_gamma   90.00
#
_symmetry.space_group_name_H-M   'P 1'
#
loop_
_entity.id
_entity.type
_entity.pdbx_description
1 polymer ?
#
loop_
_entity_poly.entity_id
_entity_poly.type
_entity_poly.pdbx_seq_one_letter_code
_entity_poly.pdbx_strand_id
1 'polypeptide(L)'
;MKKILLSVFLSASISLPTLAVGPLPKVWTVKQSDSTSIKIMVKGEGGRTVYYASLDGKIIVKGANNDFYYAVINDGKLQPSTFIAHEAGDRTAEERAFLNEAKTERKMYMLNSAATRVQQAIPRKAISASTADGLGEYNKTGMGGINSIGTPLVPVVMVEFRDKEFLPTTTPEKMTRYYNEAGYHDEPGCVGSVKDFFTSQSRGMFVPTFEVIGPIKVNHSYAYYGKDERTSDLVRDVVKEAKAQNISFDKFKNPKTGHVELICLFYAGRGQATEDPSKPGYENYIWPQEQDINETIEGTPFNSYFVGNELNYYGTLMGMGVFCHEFGHALGLPDFYNTDPAVTLSRNPFGYWSIMDAGPYV
;
A
#
# COMPACT_ATOMS: atom_id res chain seq x y z
N MET A 1 -36.40 -8.24 -34.69
CA MET A 1 -35.10 -7.55 -34.44
C MET A 1 -34.55 -8.06 -33.11
N LYS A 2 -33.45 -8.82 -33.16
CA LYS A 2 -32.84 -9.46 -31.97
C LYS A 2 -32.23 -8.40 -31.06
N LYS A 3 -32.64 -8.37 -29.79
CA LYS A 3 -32.01 -7.55 -28.74
C LYS A 3 -30.68 -8.20 -28.39
N ILE A 4 -29.58 -7.50 -28.64
CA ILE A 4 -28.24 -7.91 -28.19
C ILE A 4 -28.13 -7.48 -26.71
N LEU A 5 -28.14 -8.47 -25.82
CA LEU A 5 -27.78 -8.29 -24.42
C LEU A 5 -26.26 -8.10 -24.36
N LEU A 6 -25.82 -6.91 -23.99
CA LEU A 6 -24.42 -6.62 -23.68
C LEU A 6 -24.15 -7.17 -22.27
N SER A 7 -23.58 -8.37 -22.21
CA SER A 7 -23.11 -8.97 -20.97
C SER A 7 -21.89 -8.20 -20.46
N VAL A 8 -22.08 -7.36 -19.45
CA VAL A 8 -20.97 -6.78 -18.67
C VAL A 8 -20.40 -7.90 -17.81
N PHE A 9 -19.16 -8.31 -18.10
CA PHE A 9 -18.37 -9.16 -17.20
C PHE A 9 -18.15 -8.39 -15.90
N LEU A 10 -18.90 -8.75 -14.86
CA LEU A 10 -18.66 -8.31 -13.50
C LEU A 10 -17.54 -9.19 -12.94
N SER A 11 -16.28 -8.76 -13.08
CA SER A 11 -15.18 -9.33 -12.29
C SER A 11 -15.41 -8.94 -10.83
N ALA A 12 -15.94 -9.87 -10.03
CA ALA A 12 -15.97 -9.72 -8.59
C ALA A 12 -14.54 -9.87 -8.06
N SER A 13 -13.83 -8.75 -7.94
CA SER A 13 -12.56 -8.70 -7.21
C SER A 13 -12.85 -8.88 -5.73
N ILE A 14 -12.25 -9.93 -5.17
CA ILE A 14 -12.30 -10.24 -3.74
C ILE A 14 -11.33 -9.28 -3.04
N SER A 15 -11.79 -8.10 -2.61
CA SER A 15 -11.00 -7.20 -1.77
C SER A 15 -11.01 -7.70 -0.31
N LEU A 16 -9.93 -8.37 0.06
CA LEU A 16 -9.58 -8.81 1.42
C LEU A 16 -9.17 -7.61 2.30
N PRO A 17 -9.09 -7.73 3.64
CA PRO A 17 -8.57 -6.64 4.46
C PRO A 17 -7.17 -6.25 4.00
N THR A 18 -7.05 -5.03 3.48
CA THR A 18 -5.78 -4.44 3.04
C THR A 18 -5.18 -3.65 4.17
N LEU A 19 -3.93 -3.92 4.53
CA LEU A 19 -3.12 -3.04 5.35
C LEU A 19 -2.13 -2.38 4.42
N ALA A 20 -2.08 -1.07 4.44
CA ALA A 20 -1.39 -0.32 3.42
C ALA A 20 -0.95 1.00 4.02
N VAL A 21 0.34 1.28 3.90
CA VAL A 21 0.94 2.54 4.33
C VAL A 21 0.11 3.71 3.79
N GLY A 22 -0.17 4.67 4.67
CA GLY A 22 -0.85 5.90 4.29
C GLY A 22 -0.06 6.65 3.21
N PRO A 23 -0.68 7.54 2.42
CA PRO A 23 0.03 8.30 1.40
C PRO A 23 1.11 9.17 2.03
N LEU A 24 2.16 9.46 1.26
CA LEU A 24 3.17 10.44 1.61
C LEU A 24 2.49 11.74 2.09
N PRO A 25 2.73 12.20 3.33
CA PRO A 25 2.13 13.41 3.88
C PRO A 25 2.67 14.69 3.23
N LYS A 26 2.35 14.89 1.96
CA LYS A 26 2.87 15.96 1.10
C LYS A 26 1.73 16.79 0.54
N VAL A 27 1.97 18.10 0.48
CA VAL A 27 1.15 19.04 -0.25
C VAL A 27 1.59 19.05 -1.71
N TRP A 28 0.66 18.73 -2.60
CA TRP A 28 0.84 18.78 -4.04
C TRP A 28 0.19 20.04 -4.58
N THR A 29 0.92 20.80 -5.42
CA THR A 29 0.34 21.94 -6.14
C THR A 29 -0.03 21.48 -7.55
N VAL A 30 -1.31 21.48 -7.86
CA VAL A 30 -1.84 20.99 -9.14
C VAL A 30 -2.32 22.17 -9.98
N LYS A 31 -1.87 22.23 -11.22
CA LYS A 31 -2.38 23.18 -12.22
C LYS A 31 -3.62 22.59 -12.90
N GLN A 32 -4.67 23.39 -13.03
CA GLN A 32 -5.95 22.98 -13.59
C GLN A 32 -6.18 23.59 -14.97
N SER A 33 -7.16 23.06 -15.72
CA SER A 33 -7.46 23.46 -17.10
C SER A 33 -7.98 24.90 -17.22
N ASP A 34 -8.58 25.45 -16.17
CA ASP A 34 -9.01 26.85 -16.08
C ASP A 34 -7.88 27.84 -15.74
N SER A 35 -6.63 27.38 -15.82
CA SER A 35 -5.41 28.14 -15.51
C SER A 35 -5.20 28.48 -14.04
N THR A 36 -6.05 27.99 -13.13
CA THR A 36 -5.84 28.11 -11.68
C THR A 36 -4.90 27.02 -11.17
N SER A 37 -4.59 27.07 -9.87
CA SER A 37 -3.88 25.99 -9.18
C SER A 37 -4.50 25.74 -7.82
N ILE A 38 -4.46 24.49 -7.38
CA ILE A 38 -4.96 24.06 -6.07
C ILE A 38 -3.91 23.23 -5.34
N LYS A 39 -3.77 23.46 -4.04
CA LYS A 39 -2.98 22.65 -3.12
C LYS A 39 -3.82 21.56 -2.50
N ILE A 40 -3.36 20.33 -2.67
CA ILE A 40 -4.07 19.13 -2.25
C ILE A 40 -3.17 18.22 -1.42
N MET A 41 -3.78 17.42 -0.58
CA MET A 41 -3.17 16.25 0.04
C MET A 41 -3.92 15.00 -0.42
N VAL A 42 -3.18 13.93 -0.70
CA VAL A 42 -3.75 12.59 -0.87
C VAL A 42 -4.15 12.08 0.51
N LYS A 43 -5.30 11.42 0.60
CA LYS A 43 -5.88 10.85 1.82
C LYS A 43 -6.44 9.46 1.54
N GLY A 44 -6.63 8.69 2.61
CA GLY A 44 -7.06 7.29 2.53
C GLY A 44 -5.88 6.32 2.48
N GLU A 45 -6.13 5.12 1.98
CA GLU A 45 -5.15 4.03 1.89
C GLU A 45 -5.42 3.15 0.65
N GLY A 46 -4.39 2.47 0.16
CA GLY A 46 -4.46 1.54 -0.96
C GLY A 46 -5.44 0.39 -0.74
N GLY A 47 -6.09 -0.06 -1.81
CA GLY A 47 -7.09 -1.13 -1.73
C GLY A 47 -8.42 -0.78 -1.01
N ARG A 48 -8.56 0.42 -0.41
CA ARG A 48 -9.84 0.89 0.19
C ARG A 48 -10.42 2.11 -0.53
N THR A 49 -10.14 3.32 -0.04
CA THR A 49 -10.68 4.58 -0.57
C THR A 49 -9.59 5.62 -0.62
N VAL A 50 -8.99 5.83 -1.80
CA VAL A 50 -8.08 6.95 -2.05
C VAL A 50 -8.93 8.17 -2.43
N TYR A 51 -8.73 9.28 -1.73
CA TYR A 51 -9.38 10.56 -2.03
C TYR A 51 -8.43 11.72 -1.79
N TYR A 52 -8.86 12.94 -2.11
CA TYR A 52 -8.04 14.12 -1.96
C TYR A 52 -8.74 15.12 -1.03
N ALA A 53 -7.95 15.94 -0.37
CA ALA A 53 -8.44 17.06 0.41
C ALA A 53 -7.66 18.33 0.04
N SER A 54 -8.38 19.44 -0.10
CA SER A 54 -7.79 20.79 -0.08
C SER A 54 -7.22 21.11 1.31
N LEU A 55 -6.37 22.13 1.40
CA LEU A 55 -5.74 22.52 2.68
C LEU A 55 -6.74 23.00 3.74
N ASP A 56 -7.91 23.48 3.35
CA ASP A 56 -9.01 23.85 4.26
C ASP A 56 -10.01 22.70 4.47
N GLY A 57 -9.66 21.47 4.06
CA GLY A 57 -10.39 20.25 4.42
C GLY A 57 -11.60 19.93 3.55
N LYS A 58 -11.75 20.54 2.37
CA LYS A 58 -12.80 20.13 1.41
C LYS A 58 -12.39 18.87 0.67
N ILE A 59 -13.30 17.89 0.66
CA ILE A 59 -13.13 16.63 -0.07
C ILE A 59 -13.23 16.89 -1.56
N ILE A 60 -12.22 16.44 -2.28
CA ILE A 60 -12.07 16.63 -3.72
C ILE A 60 -11.72 15.30 -4.39
N VAL A 61 -12.09 15.16 -5.64
CA VAL A 61 -11.80 13.99 -6.48
C VAL A 61 -11.29 14.43 -7.84
N LYS A 62 -10.45 13.59 -8.44
CA LYS A 62 -9.89 13.81 -9.76
C LYS A 62 -10.90 13.43 -10.84
N GLY A 63 -11.16 14.34 -11.77
CA GLY A 63 -12.00 14.12 -12.94
C GLY A 63 -11.25 13.38 -14.05
N ALA A 64 -11.98 12.92 -15.06
CA ALA A 64 -11.40 12.21 -16.22
C ALA A 64 -10.43 13.08 -17.05
N ASN A 65 -10.52 14.40 -16.93
CA ASN A 65 -9.62 15.38 -17.54
C ASN A 65 -8.38 15.71 -16.68
N ASN A 66 -8.20 15.06 -15.53
CA ASN A 66 -7.17 15.31 -14.51
C ASN A 66 -7.33 16.62 -13.70
N ASP A 67 -8.42 17.37 -13.87
CA ASP A 67 -8.74 18.47 -12.95
C ASP A 67 -9.33 17.92 -11.63
N PHE A 68 -9.27 18.71 -10.56
CA PHE A 68 -9.81 18.33 -9.26
C PHE A 68 -11.13 19.05 -9.02
N TYR A 69 -12.16 18.29 -8.68
CA TYR A 69 -13.51 18.78 -8.46
C TYR A 69 -13.91 18.59 -7.00
N TYR A 70 -14.76 19.46 -6.45
CA TYR A 70 -15.38 19.15 -5.17
C TYR A 70 -16.18 17.85 -5.29
N ALA A 71 -16.05 16.98 -4.28
CA ALA A 71 -16.66 15.67 -4.31
C ALA A 71 -18.13 15.73 -3.87
N VAL A 72 -18.95 14.88 -4.47
CA VAL A 72 -20.29 14.50 -3.98
C VAL A 72 -20.32 13.00 -3.72
N ILE A 73 -21.23 12.56 -2.85
CA ILE A 73 -21.43 11.13 -2.58
C ILE A 73 -22.70 10.66 -3.29
N ASN A 74 -22.53 9.80 -4.28
CA ASN A 74 -23.62 9.15 -5.01
C ASN A 74 -23.41 7.63 -4.95
N ASP A 75 -24.47 6.87 -4.65
CA ASP A 75 -24.43 5.41 -4.50
C ASP A 75 -23.28 4.93 -3.59
N GLY A 76 -23.01 5.69 -2.52
CA GLY A 76 -21.93 5.42 -1.57
C GLY A 76 -20.52 5.53 -2.16
N LYS A 77 -20.33 6.29 -3.24
CA LYS A 77 -19.01 6.55 -3.84
C LYS A 77 -18.77 8.04 -4.00
N LEU A 78 -17.51 8.46 -3.86
CA LEU A 78 -17.11 9.82 -4.21
C LEU A 78 -17.13 9.99 -5.74
N GLN A 79 -17.76 11.06 -6.20
CA GLN A 79 -17.85 11.43 -7.61
C GLN A 79 -17.57 12.93 -7.78
N PRO A 80 -17.03 13.36 -8.94
CA PRO A 80 -16.80 14.78 -9.20
C PRO A 80 -18.13 15.52 -9.31
N SER A 81 -18.21 16.69 -8.68
CA SER A 81 -19.26 17.67 -8.98
C SER A 81 -18.98 18.38 -10.32
N THR A 82 -19.79 19.39 -10.65
CA THR A 82 -19.57 20.26 -11.79
C THR A 82 -18.56 21.39 -11.53
N PHE A 83 -18.13 21.57 -10.28
CA PHE A 83 -17.25 22.68 -9.88
C PHE A 83 -15.80 22.20 -9.76
N ILE A 84 -14.93 22.76 -10.59
CA ILE A 84 -13.48 22.68 -10.39
C ILE A 84 -13.17 23.32 -9.04
N ALA A 85 -12.35 22.65 -8.24
CA ALA A 85 -12.03 23.07 -6.90
C ALA A 85 -10.96 24.16 -6.92
N HIS A 86 -11.18 25.23 -6.16
CA HIS A 86 -10.23 26.33 -6.00
C HIS A 86 -9.74 26.47 -4.56
N GLU A 87 -8.58 27.11 -4.42
CA GLU A 87 -8.09 27.61 -3.12
C GLU A 87 -9.15 28.46 -2.43
N ALA A 88 -9.19 28.41 -1.10
CA ALA A 88 -10.26 29.05 -0.33
C ALA A 88 -10.47 30.54 -0.63
N GLY A 89 -9.40 31.26 -1.01
CA GLY A 89 -9.44 32.67 -1.38
C GLY A 89 -9.99 32.95 -2.79
N ASP A 90 -9.94 31.97 -3.70
CA ASP A 90 -10.23 32.17 -5.13
C ASP A 90 -11.62 31.66 -5.54
N ARG A 91 -12.37 31.04 -4.61
CA ARG A 91 -13.69 30.45 -4.89
C ARG A 91 -14.70 31.49 -5.36
N THR A 92 -15.57 31.12 -6.30
CA THR A 92 -16.73 31.93 -6.68
C THR A 92 -17.83 31.92 -5.61
N ALA A 93 -18.88 32.72 -5.80
CA ALA A 93 -20.05 32.71 -4.91
C ALA A 93 -20.82 31.39 -5.00
N GLU A 94 -20.90 30.81 -6.21
CA GLU A 94 -21.56 29.54 -6.51
C GLU A 94 -20.83 28.37 -5.85
N GLU A 95 -19.49 28.35 -5.91
CA GLU A 95 -18.70 27.33 -5.21
C GLU A 95 -18.90 27.39 -3.69
N ARG A 96 -18.92 28.59 -3.11
CA ARG A 96 -19.20 28.76 -1.67
C ARG A 96 -20.60 28.28 -1.29
N ALA A 97 -21.60 28.59 -2.11
CA ALA A 97 -22.97 28.13 -1.90
C ALA A 97 -23.05 26.59 -1.97
N PHE A 98 -22.45 25.99 -3.01
CA PHE A 98 -22.36 24.55 -3.18
C PHE A 98 -21.71 23.86 -1.96
N LEU A 99 -20.55 24.35 -1.51
CA LEU A 99 -19.83 23.76 -0.36
C LEU A 99 -20.63 23.84 0.94
N ASN A 100 -21.42 24.91 1.13
CA ASN A 100 -22.27 25.08 2.30
C ASN A 100 -23.45 24.10 2.34
N GLU A 101 -23.94 23.66 1.18
CA GLU A 101 -25.01 22.68 1.04
C GLU A 101 -24.47 21.24 1.06
N ALA A 102 -23.46 20.96 0.22
CA ALA A 102 -22.93 19.62 0.01
C ALA A 102 -22.31 19.05 1.29
N LYS A 103 -21.42 19.81 1.95
CA LYS A 103 -20.73 19.42 3.20
C LYS A 103 -20.23 17.97 3.19
N THR A 104 -19.62 17.56 2.07
CA THR A 104 -19.20 16.18 1.82
C THR A 104 -18.27 15.65 2.91
N GLU A 105 -17.42 16.51 3.48
CA GLU A 105 -16.52 16.19 4.60
C GLU A 105 -17.26 15.71 5.87
N ARG A 106 -18.54 16.04 6.02
CA ARG A 106 -19.41 15.60 7.13
C ARG A 106 -20.24 14.36 6.78
N LYS A 107 -20.24 13.94 5.51
CA LYS A 107 -21.05 12.85 4.98
C LYS A 107 -20.22 11.63 4.60
N MET A 108 -18.92 11.60 4.89
CA MET A 108 -18.02 10.50 4.53
C MET A 108 -18.44 9.14 5.10
N TYR A 109 -19.21 9.11 6.19
CA TYR A 109 -19.84 7.90 6.72
C TYR A 109 -20.83 7.23 5.75
N MET A 110 -21.26 7.93 4.70
CA MET A 110 -22.16 7.41 3.66
C MET A 110 -21.42 6.62 2.57
N LEU A 111 -20.09 6.57 2.59
CA LEU A 111 -19.34 5.78 1.62
C LEU A 111 -19.57 4.30 1.87
N ASN A 112 -19.75 3.55 0.79
CA ASN A 112 -19.67 2.10 0.81
C ASN A 112 -18.24 1.76 1.22
N SER A 113 -18.05 1.25 2.43
CA SER A 113 -16.75 0.69 2.79
C SER A 113 -16.49 -0.50 1.86
N ALA A 114 -15.38 -0.44 1.12
CA ALA A 114 -14.90 -1.53 0.26
C ALA A 114 -14.85 -2.88 1.02
N ALA A 115 -14.68 -2.81 2.34
CA ALA A 115 -14.73 -3.93 3.28
C ALA A 115 -16.06 -4.73 3.30
N THR A 116 -17.18 -4.20 2.79
CA THR A 116 -18.49 -4.87 2.95
C THR A 116 -18.82 -5.86 1.84
N ARG A 117 -18.14 -5.82 0.68
CA ARG A 117 -18.54 -6.67 -0.47
C ARG A 117 -17.89 -8.05 -0.52
N VAL A 118 -16.95 -8.36 0.37
CA VAL A 118 -16.23 -9.65 0.35
C VAL A 118 -15.95 -10.20 1.75
N GLN A 119 -16.94 -10.15 2.63
CA GLN A 119 -16.93 -10.90 3.89
C GLN A 119 -17.30 -12.37 3.68
N GLN A 120 -16.60 -13.11 2.80
CA GLN A 120 -16.70 -14.57 2.76
C GLN A 120 -15.43 -15.23 3.29
N ALA A 121 -15.52 -15.66 4.55
CA ALA A 121 -15.02 -16.93 5.10
C ALA A 121 -13.53 -17.31 4.96
N ILE A 122 -12.60 -16.36 4.94
CA ILE A 122 -11.17 -16.66 5.19
C ILE A 122 -10.81 -16.22 6.62
N PRO A 123 -10.22 -17.09 7.46
CA PRO A 123 -9.73 -16.71 8.78
C PRO A 123 -8.67 -15.61 8.61
N ARG A 124 -8.96 -14.44 9.17
CA ARG A 124 -8.09 -13.27 9.14
C ARG A 124 -7.01 -13.42 10.21
N LYS A 125 -5.78 -12.98 9.95
CA LYS A 125 -4.83 -12.73 11.04
C LYS A 125 -5.49 -11.75 12.02
N ALA A 126 -5.44 -12.07 13.30
CA ALA A 126 -5.87 -11.14 14.33
C ALA A 126 -4.79 -10.06 14.47
N ILE A 127 -5.05 -8.87 13.93
CA ILE A 127 -4.30 -7.66 14.30
C ILE A 127 -4.80 -7.26 15.69
N SER A 128 -4.36 -8.00 16.68
CA SER A 128 -4.68 -7.80 18.07
C SER A 128 -3.42 -8.01 18.86
N ALA A 129 -3.17 -7.14 19.84
CA ALA A 129 -2.13 -7.39 20.81
C ALA A 129 -2.32 -8.76 21.48
N SER A 130 -1.22 -9.40 21.88
CA SER A 130 -1.27 -10.67 22.60
C SER A 130 -1.81 -10.53 24.04
N THR A 131 -2.11 -9.32 24.48
CA THR A 131 -2.60 -8.95 25.81
C THR A 131 -3.73 -7.94 25.72
N ALA A 132 -4.59 -7.90 26.74
CA ALA A 132 -5.79 -7.05 26.74
C ALA A 132 -5.49 -5.54 26.77
N ASP A 133 -4.30 -5.15 27.19
CA ASP A 133 -3.86 -3.75 27.28
C ASP A 133 -3.30 -3.19 25.96
N GLY A 134 -3.12 -4.03 24.93
CA GLY A 134 -2.60 -3.59 23.65
C GLY A 134 -1.07 -3.64 23.51
N LEU A 135 -0.33 -3.95 24.58
CA LEU A 135 1.14 -3.79 24.60
C LEU A 135 1.91 -5.07 24.26
N GLY A 136 1.23 -6.20 24.19
CA GLY A 136 1.85 -7.51 24.14
C GLY A 136 2.44 -7.94 25.49
N GLU A 137 3.09 -9.10 25.50
CA GLU A 137 3.79 -9.61 26.68
C GLU A 137 5.28 -9.76 26.37
N TYR A 138 6.13 -9.25 27.27
CA TYR A 138 7.57 -9.36 27.11
C TYR A 138 8.00 -10.82 26.97
N ASN A 139 8.93 -11.10 26.05
CA ASN A 139 9.42 -12.44 25.74
C ASN A 139 8.36 -13.43 25.24
N LYS A 140 7.25 -12.93 24.69
CA LYS A 140 6.30 -13.71 23.90
C LYS A 140 6.16 -13.12 22.50
N THR A 141 5.94 -14.00 21.53
CA THR A 141 5.66 -13.57 20.17
C THR A 141 4.30 -12.88 20.10
N GLY A 142 4.18 -11.87 19.23
CA GLY A 142 2.90 -11.31 18.83
C GLY A 142 2.06 -12.32 18.04
N MET A 143 0.85 -11.88 17.66
CA MET A 143 -0.15 -12.69 16.95
C MET A 143 -0.02 -12.64 15.42
N GLY A 144 1.03 -12.00 14.89
CA GLY A 144 1.32 -11.95 13.45
C GLY A 144 1.71 -13.31 12.86
N GLY A 145 1.71 -13.39 11.53
CA GLY A 145 2.14 -14.60 10.80
C GLY A 145 3.64 -14.87 10.93
N ILE A 146 4.44 -13.81 11.05
CA ILE A 146 5.87 -13.91 11.36
C ILE A 146 6.04 -13.82 12.87
N ASN A 147 6.73 -14.80 13.45
CA ASN A 147 7.07 -14.76 14.87
C ASN A 147 7.95 -13.53 15.15
N SER A 148 7.55 -12.69 16.11
CA SER A 148 8.27 -11.46 16.49
C SER A 148 9.48 -11.72 17.40
N ILE A 149 9.89 -12.99 17.55
CA ILE A 149 11.08 -13.44 18.27
C ILE A 149 11.75 -14.55 17.45
N GLY A 150 13.08 -14.52 17.37
CA GLY A 150 13.90 -15.49 16.66
C GLY A 150 14.50 -14.95 15.37
N THR A 151 14.89 -15.86 14.47
CA THR A 151 15.66 -15.56 13.27
C THR A 151 14.98 -16.12 12.01
N PRO A 152 13.80 -15.63 11.62
CA PRO A 152 13.11 -16.16 10.44
C PRO A 152 13.90 -15.88 9.15
N LEU A 153 13.75 -16.78 8.18
CA LEU A 153 14.19 -16.58 6.81
C LEU A 153 12.97 -16.16 5.97
N VAL A 154 13.03 -15.00 5.33
CA VAL A 154 11.91 -14.42 4.56
C VAL A 154 12.32 -14.18 3.11
N PRO A 155 11.53 -14.61 2.11
CA PRO A 155 11.82 -14.35 0.71
C PRO A 155 11.46 -12.91 0.32
N VAL A 156 12.39 -12.23 -0.35
CA VAL A 156 12.13 -10.97 -1.06
C VAL A 156 12.35 -11.21 -2.55
N VAL A 157 11.27 -11.26 -3.31
CA VAL A 157 11.33 -11.45 -4.76
C VAL A 157 11.39 -10.10 -5.45
N MET A 158 12.44 -9.88 -6.22
CA MET A 158 12.55 -8.77 -7.15
C MET A 158 11.65 -9.05 -8.37
N VAL A 159 10.71 -8.16 -8.65
CA VAL A 159 9.69 -8.37 -9.69
C VAL A 159 9.79 -7.29 -10.77
N GLU A 160 9.91 -7.74 -12.01
CA GLU A 160 9.80 -6.89 -13.20
C GLU A 160 8.48 -7.14 -13.91
N PHE A 161 7.95 -6.12 -14.57
CA PHE A 161 6.76 -6.21 -15.38
C PHE A 161 7.14 -6.30 -16.85
N ARG A 162 6.20 -6.73 -17.71
CA ARG A 162 6.41 -6.80 -19.16
C ARG A 162 6.98 -5.49 -19.74
N ASP A 163 6.53 -4.35 -19.21
CA ASP A 163 6.85 -3.00 -19.67
C ASP A 163 7.69 -2.18 -18.68
N LYS A 164 8.20 -2.80 -17.61
CA LYS A 164 8.96 -2.09 -16.58
C LYS A 164 10.00 -2.97 -15.92
N GLU A 165 11.26 -2.60 -16.10
CA GLU A 165 12.44 -3.23 -15.52
C GLU A 165 13.03 -2.35 -14.43
N PHE A 166 13.82 -2.94 -13.54
CA PHE A 166 14.54 -2.21 -12.49
C PHE A 166 15.53 -1.21 -13.10
N LEU A 167 15.87 -0.16 -12.35
CA LEU A 167 17.03 0.63 -12.70
C LEU A 167 18.30 -0.25 -12.66
N PRO A 168 19.30 -0.01 -13.52
CA PRO A 168 20.56 -0.76 -13.50
C PRO A 168 21.30 -0.72 -12.15
N THR A 169 21.00 0.28 -11.32
CA THR A 169 21.54 0.43 -9.96
C THR A 169 20.87 -0.46 -8.93
N THR A 170 19.69 -1.01 -9.20
CA THR A 170 18.91 -1.83 -8.27
C THR A 170 19.17 -3.30 -8.58
N THR A 171 20.36 -3.79 -8.21
CA THR A 171 20.77 -5.18 -8.48
C THR A 171 20.40 -6.11 -7.32
N PRO A 172 20.31 -7.44 -7.55
CA PRO A 172 20.12 -8.42 -6.49
C PRO A 172 21.18 -8.31 -5.37
N GLU A 173 22.43 -8.03 -5.72
CA GLU A 173 23.53 -7.87 -4.75
C GLU A 173 23.32 -6.62 -3.89
N LYS A 174 22.95 -5.49 -4.51
CA LYS A 174 22.62 -4.26 -3.77
C LYS A 174 21.44 -4.49 -2.85
N MET A 175 20.37 -5.12 -3.33
CA MET A 175 19.20 -5.38 -2.49
C MET A 175 19.51 -6.39 -1.38
N THR A 176 20.38 -7.36 -1.61
CA THR A 176 20.83 -8.29 -0.56
C THR A 176 21.52 -7.55 0.58
N ARG A 177 22.39 -6.58 0.25
CA ARG A 177 23.03 -5.69 1.23
C ARG A 177 22.02 -4.77 1.91
N TYR A 178 21.14 -4.12 1.14
CA TYR A 178 20.07 -3.26 1.66
C TYR A 178 19.21 -3.95 2.73
N TYR A 179 18.89 -5.23 2.54
CA TYR A 179 18.08 -5.98 3.50
C TYR A 179 18.86 -6.58 4.67
N ASN A 180 20.16 -6.90 4.53
CA ASN A 180 20.87 -7.75 5.50
C ASN A 180 22.23 -7.22 6.00
N GLU A 181 22.89 -6.33 5.28
CA GLU A 181 24.25 -5.89 5.62
C GLU A 181 24.24 -5.05 6.90
N ALA A 182 25.04 -5.47 7.88
CA ALA A 182 25.17 -4.74 9.12
C ALA A 182 25.78 -3.35 8.85
N GLY A 183 25.06 -2.31 9.27
CA GLY A 183 25.46 -0.92 9.07
C GLY A 183 25.38 -0.46 7.61
N TYR A 184 24.50 -1.06 6.79
CA TYR A 184 24.27 -0.61 5.41
C TYR A 184 24.01 0.90 5.32
N HIS A 185 24.70 1.60 4.41
CA HIS A 185 24.68 3.07 4.32
C HIS A 185 24.93 3.60 2.90
N ASP A 186 24.63 2.81 1.86
CA ASP A 186 24.84 3.24 0.47
C ASP A 186 23.85 4.34 0.03
N GLU A 187 22.69 4.44 0.71
CA GLU A 187 21.67 5.46 0.43
C GLU A 187 21.78 6.66 1.38
N PRO A 188 21.50 7.89 0.92
CA PRO A 188 21.52 9.07 1.78
C PRO A 188 20.61 8.92 3.00
N GLY A 189 21.15 9.17 4.19
CA GLY A 189 20.42 9.08 5.46
C GLY A 189 20.24 7.65 6.00
N CYS A 190 20.67 6.63 5.25
CA CYS A 190 20.60 5.24 5.68
C CYS A 190 21.73 4.92 6.68
N VAL A 191 21.37 4.35 7.84
CA VAL A 191 22.30 4.03 8.94
C VAL A 191 22.33 2.54 9.30
N GLY A 192 21.67 1.70 8.50
CA GLY A 192 21.59 0.27 8.70
C GLY A 192 20.71 -0.40 7.65
N SER A 193 20.72 -1.72 7.61
CA SER A 193 19.81 -2.51 6.78
C SER A 193 18.43 -2.66 7.42
N VAL A 194 17.47 -3.21 6.66
CA VAL A 194 16.18 -3.64 7.21
C VAL A 194 16.37 -4.60 8.40
N LYS A 195 17.32 -5.52 8.30
CA LYS A 195 17.70 -6.41 9.41
C LYS A 195 18.21 -5.64 10.63
N ASP A 196 19.03 -4.60 10.44
CA ASP A 196 19.51 -3.77 11.56
C ASP A 196 18.36 -3.05 12.25
N PHE A 197 17.39 -2.52 11.49
CA PHE A 197 16.21 -1.88 12.05
C PHE A 197 15.48 -2.84 13.00
N PHE A 198 15.10 -4.03 12.53
CA PHE A 198 14.37 -5.01 13.35
C PHE A 198 15.19 -5.54 14.52
N THR A 199 16.48 -5.76 14.32
CA THR A 199 17.40 -6.18 15.39
C THR A 199 17.48 -5.11 16.48
N SER A 200 17.60 -3.84 16.11
CA SER A 200 17.65 -2.71 17.04
C SER A 200 16.34 -2.53 17.79
N GLN A 201 15.20 -2.47 17.08
CA GLN A 201 13.87 -2.26 17.70
C GLN A 201 13.49 -3.38 18.67
N SER A 202 13.99 -4.60 18.45
CA SER A 202 13.71 -5.77 19.28
C SER A 202 14.79 -6.06 20.33
N ARG A 203 15.83 -5.22 20.46
CA ARG A 203 17.00 -5.48 21.33
C ARG A 203 17.65 -6.85 21.06
N GLY A 204 17.70 -7.25 19.79
CA GLY A 204 18.27 -8.52 19.34
C GLY A 204 17.37 -9.73 19.53
N MET A 205 16.12 -9.57 19.99
CA MET A 205 15.19 -10.70 20.14
C MET A 205 14.63 -11.17 18.79
N PHE A 206 14.61 -10.29 17.79
CA PHE A 206 14.12 -10.57 16.45
C PHE A 206 15.15 -10.14 15.41
N VAL A 207 15.73 -11.12 14.72
CA VAL A 207 16.86 -10.94 13.79
C VAL A 207 16.52 -11.65 12.47
N PRO A 208 15.60 -11.10 11.67
CA PRO A 208 15.21 -11.70 10.41
C PRO A 208 16.38 -11.73 9.42
N THR A 209 16.36 -12.71 8.51
CA THR A 209 17.24 -12.74 7.34
C THR A 209 16.39 -12.78 6.09
N PHE A 210 16.71 -11.93 5.12
CA PHE A 210 15.95 -11.78 3.90
C PHE A 210 16.74 -12.39 2.75
N GLU A 211 16.15 -13.36 2.05
CA GLU A 211 16.76 -13.91 0.85
C GLU A 211 16.19 -13.23 -0.38
N VAL A 212 17.06 -12.53 -1.13
CA VAL A 212 16.68 -11.86 -2.36
C VAL A 212 16.66 -12.85 -3.51
N ILE A 213 15.53 -12.90 -4.23
CA ILE A 213 15.28 -13.81 -5.35
C ILE A 213 14.97 -12.98 -6.60
N GLY A 214 15.49 -13.38 -7.75
CA GLY A 214 15.17 -12.76 -9.04
C GLY A 214 16.27 -11.84 -9.58
N PRO A 215 15.94 -10.93 -10.51
CA PRO A 215 14.59 -10.51 -10.89
C PRO A 215 13.75 -11.60 -11.57
N ILE A 216 12.44 -11.59 -11.30
CA ILE A 216 11.43 -12.41 -11.96
C ILE A 216 10.53 -11.49 -12.78
N LYS A 217 10.46 -11.71 -14.09
CA LYS A 217 9.65 -10.91 -15.01
C LYS A 217 8.29 -11.56 -15.23
N VAL A 218 7.21 -10.84 -14.94
CA VAL A 218 5.83 -11.28 -15.20
C VAL A 218 5.31 -10.79 -16.56
N ASN A 219 4.27 -11.46 -17.07
CA ASN A 219 3.79 -11.27 -18.44
C ASN A 219 2.85 -10.06 -18.64
N HIS A 220 2.35 -9.45 -17.55
CA HIS A 220 1.51 -8.27 -17.62
C HIS A 220 2.27 -6.99 -17.27
N SER A 221 1.71 -5.84 -17.65
CA SER A 221 2.25 -4.52 -17.29
C SER A 221 1.96 -4.17 -15.83
N TYR A 222 2.72 -3.24 -15.26
CA TYR A 222 2.45 -2.75 -13.89
C TYR A 222 1.02 -2.21 -13.75
N ALA A 223 0.51 -1.53 -14.79
CA ALA A 223 -0.85 -0.98 -14.83
C ALA A 223 -1.96 -2.03 -14.74
N TYR A 224 -1.72 -3.26 -15.23
CA TYR A 224 -2.67 -4.36 -15.10
C TYR A 224 -2.89 -4.76 -13.64
N TYR A 225 -1.82 -4.69 -12.84
CA TYR A 225 -1.87 -5.02 -11.42
C TYR A 225 -2.29 -3.82 -10.55
N GLY A 226 -1.84 -2.60 -10.86
CA GLY A 226 -2.09 -1.43 -10.03
C GLY A 226 -3.50 -0.84 -10.15
N LYS A 227 -4.02 -0.69 -11.38
CA LYS A 227 -5.27 0.08 -11.64
C LYS A 227 -6.48 -0.38 -10.84
N ASP A 228 -6.61 -1.69 -10.67
CA ASP A 228 -7.72 -2.33 -9.95
C ASP A 228 -7.23 -3.09 -8.71
N GLU A 229 -6.03 -2.75 -8.18
CA GLU A 229 -5.44 -3.33 -6.97
C GLU A 229 -5.36 -4.87 -7.01
N ARG A 230 -4.92 -5.41 -8.14
CA ARG A 230 -4.84 -6.86 -8.43
C ARG A 230 -3.53 -7.46 -7.94
N THR A 231 -3.10 -7.11 -6.74
CA THR A 231 -1.81 -7.52 -6.18
C THR A 231 -1.78 -9.01 -5.82
N SER A 232 -2.91 -9.63 -5.49
CA SER A 232 -2.97 -11.10 -5.34
C SER A 232 -2.72 -11.83 -6.66
N ASP A 233 -3.16 -11.28 -7.80
CA ASP A 233 -2.83 -11.83 -9.12
C ASP A 233 -1.34 -11.68 -9.43
N LEU A 234 -0.70 -10.57 -9.00
CA LEU A 234 0.75 -10.40 -9.12
C LEU A 234 1.50 -11.50 -8.36
N VAL A 235 1.07 -11.84 -7.14
CA VAL A 235 1.67 -12.95 -6.36
C VAL A 235 1.54 -14.28 -7.10
N ARG A 236 0.34 -14.59 -7.62
CA ARG A 236 0.12 -15.82 -8.39
C ARG A 236 1.03 -15.91 -9.61
N ASP A 237 1.14 -14.83 -10.37
CA ASP A 237 2.00 -14.76 -11.55
C ASP A 237 3.49 -14.89 -11.18
N VAL A 238 3.95 -14.20 -10.14
CA VAL A 238 5.34 -14.29 -9.66
C VAL A 238 5.70 -15.70 -9.23
N VAL A 239 4.85 -16.37 -8.43
CA VAL A 239 5.10 -17.73 -7.96
C VAL A 239 5.12 -18.72 -9.12
N LYS A 240 4.22 -18.54 -10.10
CA LYS A 240 4.19 -19.33 -11.33
C LYS A 240 5.47 -19.17 -12.15
N GLU A 241 5.92 -17.94 -12.38
CA GLU A 241 7.16 -17.67 -13.13
C GLU A 241 8.40 -18.17 -12.35
N ALA A 242 8.43 -18.04 -11.03
CA ALA A 242 9.48 -18.59 -10.17
C ALA A 242 9.59 -20.12 -10.32
N LYS A 243 8.45 -20.82 -10.26
CA LYS A 243 8.42 -22.27 -10.43
C LYS A 243 8.83 -22.72 -11.82
N ALA A 244 8.44 -21.98 -12.87
CA ALA A 244 8.91 -22.23 -14.23
C ALA A 244 10.44 -22.11 -14.36
N GLN A 245 11.07 -21.30 -13.50
CA GLN A 245 12.53 -21.16 -13.38
C GLN A 245 13.16 -22.13 -12.36
N ASN A 246 12.42 -23.13 -11.87
CA ASN A 246 12.85 -24.09 -10.84
C ASN A 246 13.21 -23.46 -9.48
N ILE A 247 12.66 -22.29 -9.18
CA ILE A 247 12.81 -21.66 -7.87
C ILE A 247 11.72 -22.21 -6.94
N SER A 248 12.13 -22.83 -5.83
CA SER A 248 11.22 -23.33 -4.80
C SER A 248 11.18 -22.39 -3.59
N PHE A 249 9.97 -22.21 -3.04
CA PHE A 249 9.75 -21.47 -1.80
C PHE A 249 9.69 -22.37 -0.56
N ASP A 250 9.91 -23.68 -0.70
CA ASP A 250 9.72 -24.65 0.39
C ASP A 250 10.59 -24.37 1.62
N LYS A 251 11.80 -23.81 1.42
CA LYS A 251 12.71 -23.45 2.51
C LYS A 251 12.23 -22.29 3.38
N PHE A 252 11.27 -21.50 2.89
CA PHE A 252 10.67 -20.40 3.64
C PHE A 252 9.44 -20.84 4.44
N LYS A 253 9.02 -22.11 4.32
CA LYS A 253 7.88 -22.63 5.06
C LYS A 253 8.20 -22.70 6.54
N ASN A 254 7.31 -22.16 7.35
CA ASN A 254 7.37 -22.32 8.80
C ASN A 254 7.17 -23.81 9.15
N PRO A 255 8.08 -24.45 9.90
CA PRO A 255 8.00 -25.89 10.18
C PRO A 255 6.75 -26.32 10.95
N LYS A 256 6.11 -25.40 11.69
CA LYS A 256 4.91 -25.70 12.49
C LYS A 256 3.63 -25.64 11.67
N THR A 257 3.52 -24.66 10.78
CA THR A 257 2.32 -24.44 9.97
C THR A 257 2.42 -25.14 8.61
N GLY A 258 3.64 -25.33 8.10
CA GLY A 258 3.90 -25.78 6.74
C GLY A 258 3.67 -24.70 5.67
N HIS A 259 3.46 -23.44 6.06
CA HIS A 259 3.14 -22.33 5.15
C HIS A 259 4.30 -21.36 5.02
N VAL A 260 4.46 -20.73 3.86
CA VAL A 260 5.25 -19.50 3.73
C VAL A 260 4.44 -18.38 4.37
N GLU A 261 4.89 -17.92 5.54
CA GLU A 261 4.12 -16.98 6.35
C GLU A 261 3.97 -15.62 5.66
N LEU A 262 5.01 -15.15 4.98
CA LEU A 262 5.04 -13.91 4.20
C LEU A 262 5.94 -14.08 2.97
N ILE A 263 5.42 -13.70 1.79
CA ILE A 263 6.24 -13.46 0.60
C ILE A 263 6.32 -11.95 0.32
N CYS A 264 7.52 -11.41 0.24
CA CYS A 264 7.73 -9.99 -0.07
C CYS A 264 8.02 -9.80 -1.56
N LEU A 265 7.22 -9.00 -2.26
CA LEU A 265 7.44 -8.63 -3.66
C LEU A 265 7.95 -7.19 -3.73
N PHE A 266 9.23 -7.04 -4.01
CA PHE A 266 9.84 -5.74 -4.33
C PHE A 266 9.78 -5.57 -5.84
N TYR A 267 9.04 -4.59 -6.35
CA TYR A 267 8.76 -4.47 -7.78
C TYR A 267 9.40 -3.24 -8.42
N ALA A 268 9.74 -3.36 -9.71
CA ALA A 268 10.37 -2.30 -10.50
C ALA A 268 9.44 -1.08 -10.71
N GLY A 269 10.00 0.12 -10.59
CA GLY A 269 9.27 1.38 -10.79
C GLY A 269 8.67 1.98 -9.52
N ARG A 270 7.69 2.87 -9.72
CA ARG A 270 7.15 3.75 -8.66
C ARG A 270 5.89 3.19 -8.01
N GLY A 271 5.66 3.58 -6.76
CA GLY A 271 4.47 3.21 -5.99
C GLY A 271 3.49 4.37 -5.81
N GLN A 272 2.20 4.07 -5.87
CA GLN A 272 1.13 5.07 -5.87
C GLN A 272 1.14 5.94 -4.60
N ALA A 273 1.43 5.35 -3.44
CA ALA A 273 1.43 6.04 -2.14
C ALA A 273 2.33 7.27 -2.07
N THR A 274 3.36 7.37 -2.92
CA THR A 274 4.29 8.52 -2.93
C THR A 274 4.20 9.40 -4.16
N GLU A 275 3.50 8.95 -5.21
CA GLU A 275 3.50 9.58 -6.52
C GLU A 275 2.64 10.87 -6.56
N ASP A 276 2.95 11.75 -7.52
CA ASP A 276 2.20 12.97 -7.76
C ASP A 276 0.82 12.64 -8.35
N PRO A 277 -0.28 12.93 -7.63
CA PRO A 277 -1.62 12.58 -8.07
C PRO A 277 -2.09 13.35 -9.30
N SER A 278 -1.40 14.42 -9.69
CA SER A 278 -1.70 15.18 -10.92
C SER A 278 -1.24 14.48 -12.19
N LYS A 279 -0.32 13.50 -12.08
CA LYS A 279 0.24 12.84 -13.27
C LYS A 279 -0.80 11.92 -13.93
N PRO A 280 -0.85 11.88 -15.28
CA PRO A 280 -1.60 10.86 -15.98
C PRO A 280 -1.09 9.47 -15.60
N GLY A 281 -2.00 8.54 -15.31
CA GLY A 281 -1.64 7.18 -14.93
C GLY A 281 -1.17 7.03 -13.49
N TYR A 282 -1.35 8.03 -12.62
CA TYR A 282 -1.17 7.90 -11.17
C TYR A 282 -1.87 6.64 -10.62
N GLU A 283 -3.08 6.37 -11.10
CA GLU A 283 -3.91 5.25 -10.69
C GLU A 283 -3.39 3.90 -11.19
N ASN A 284 -2.43 3.88 -12.14
CA ASN A 284 -1.85 2.64 -12.65
C ASN A 284 -0.74 2.08 -11.75
N TYR A 285 -0.16 2.90 -10.87
CA TYR A 285 0.85 2.42 -9.95
C TYR A 285 0.23 1.54 -8.87
N ILE A 286 0.97 0.55 -8.40
CA ILE A 286 0.53 -0.30 -7.29
C ILE A 286 0.69 0.48 -5.98
N TRP A 287 -0.28 0.40 -5.09
CA TRP A 287 -0.12 0.91 -3.74
C TRP A 287 0.61 -0.12 -2.87
N PRO A 288 1.71 0.23 -2.17
CA PRO A 288 2.39 -0.70 -1.28
C PRO A 288 1.48 -1.18 -0.14
N GLN A 289 1.43 -2.49 0.08
CA GLN A 289 0.49 -3.09 1.04
C GLN A 289 0.90 -4.48 1.47
N GLU A 290 0.47 -4.88 2.67
CA GLU A 290 0.41 -6.25 3.18
C GLU A 290 -1.03 -6.76 3.17
N GLN A 291 -1.20 -8.01 2.72
CA GLN A 291 -2.50 -8.66 2.71
C GLN A 291 -2.37 -10.15 3.03
N ASP A 292 -3.35 -10.65 3.76
CA ASP A 292 -3.63 -12.08 3.83
C ASP A 292 -4.10 -12.59 2.47
N ILE A 293 -3.63 -13.78 2.07
CA ILE A 293 -4.06 -14.48 0.85
C ILE A 293 -4.55 -15.90 1.15
N ASN A 294 -3.95 -16.58 2.14
CA ASN A 294 -4.30 -17.93 2.59
C ASN A 294 -4.62 -18.90 1.44
N GLU A 295 -3.69 -19.00 0.49
CA GLU A 295 -3.88 -19.73 -0.76
C GLU A 295 -2.71 -20.68 -1.03
N THR A 296 -3.00 -21.84 -1.62
CA THR A 296 -1.97 -22.70 -2.19
C THR A 296 -1.76 -22.34 -3.65
N ILE A 297 -0.61 -21.75 -3.95
CA ILE A 297 -0.24 -21.31 -5.29
C ILE A 297 0.84 -22.25 -5.80
N GLU A 298 0.59 -22.90 -6.94
CA GLU A 298 1.56 -23.79 -7.57
C GLU A 298 2.08 -24.93 -6.66
N GLY A 299 1.30 -25.33 -5.65
CA GLY A 299 1.65 -26.37 -4.69
C GLY A 299 2.36 -25.88 -3.42
N THR A 300 2.65 -24.58 -3.30
CA THR A 300 3.17 -23.97 -2.08
C THR A 300 2.06 -23.18 -1.38
N PRO A 301 1.78 -23.44 -0.09
CA PRO A 301 0.80 -22.68 0.69
C PRO A 301 1.40 -21.37 1.24
N PHE A 302 0.71 -20.25 0.99
CA PHE A 302 1.08 -18.90 1.43
C PHE A 302 0.00 -18.32 2.32
N ASN A 303 0.39 -17.74 3.47
CA ASN A 303 -0.54 -17.06 4.37
C ASN A 303 -0.78 -15.61 3.97
N SER A 304 0.30 -14.89 3.62
CA SER A 304 0.23 -13.46 3.29
C SER A 304 1.32 -13.03 2.32
N TYR A 305 1.17 -11.82 1.80
CA TYR A 305 2.15 -11.18 0.93
C TYR A 305 2.28 -9.69 1.23
N PHE A 306 3.46 -9.16 0.91
CA PHE A 306 3.72 -7.72 0.82
C PHE A 306 4.07 -7.36 -0.63
N VAL A 307 3.63 -6.20 -1.10
CA VAL A 307 4.11 -5.58 -2.34
C VAL A 307 4.69 -4.19 -2.05
N GLY A 308 5.86 -3.88 -2.57
CA GLY A 308 6.49 -2.57 -2.41
C GLY A 308 7.33 -2.15 -3.62
N ASN A 309 7.39 -0.86 -3.87
CA ASN A 309 8.03 -0.29 -5.05
C ASN A 309 9.53 -0.06 -4.89
N GLU A 310 10.23 -0.10 -6.03
CA GLU A 310 11.61 0.31 -6.17
C GLU A 310 11.82 1.80 -5.90
N LEU A 311 10.98 2.67 -6.47
CA LEU A 311 11.29 4.10 -6.57
C LEU A 311 10.24 4.97 -5.89
N ASN A 312 10.67 5.98 -5.14
CA ASN A 312 9.79 7.05 -4.71
C ASN A 312 9.45 8.02 -5.87
N TYR A 313 8.63 9.03 -5.59
CA TYR A 313 8.31 10.10 -6.54
C TYR A 313 9.51 10.85 -7.15
N TYR A 314 10.62 10.97 -6.41
CA TYR A 314 11.84 11.62 -6.90
C TYR A 314 12.65 10.73 -7.85
N GLY A 315 12.23 9.47 -8.04
CA GLY A 315 12.95 8.51 -8.88
C GLY A 315 14.20 7.94 -8.21
N THR A 316 14.32 8.06 -6.90
CA THR A 316 15.37 7.41 -6.10
C THR A 316 14.82 6.14 -5.46
N LEU A 317 15.72 5.23 -5.04
CA LEU A 317 15.35 4.03 -4.30
C LEU A 317 14.42 4.41 -3.13
N MET A 318 13.34 3.67 -2.97
CA MET A 318 12.38 3.84 -1.90
C MET A 318 13.05 3.53 -0.56
N GLY A 319 12.86 4.41 0.43
CA GLY A 319 13.41 4.21 1.78
C GLY A 319 12.84 2.96 2.45
N MET A 320 13.59 2.40 3.39
CA MET A 320 13.23 1.12 4.03
C MET A 320 11.99 1.21 4.90
N GLY A 321 11.60 2.43 5.30
CA GLY A 321 10.48 2.68 6.17
C GLY A 321 9.18 2.04 5.68
N VAL A 322 8.89 2.11 4.37
CA VAL A 322 7.69 1.47 3.79
C VAL A 322 7.77 -0.05 3.94
N PHE A 323 8.91 -0.67 3.64
CA PHE A 323 9.07 -2.12 3.85
C PHE A 323 8.90 -2.48 5.33
N CYS A 324 9.54 -1.73 6.23
CA CYS A 324 9.49 -2.00 7.67
C CYS A 324 8.09 -1.80 8.27
N HIS A 325 7.31 -0.85 7.75
CA HIS A 325 5.90 -0.65 8.09
C HIS A 325 5.06 -1.88 7.74
N GLU A 326 5.10 -2.28 6.47
CA GLU A 326 4.31 -3.42 5.97
C GLU A 326 4.75 -4.74 6.61
N PHE A 327 6.05 -4.91 6.85
CA PHE A 327 6.55 -6.05 7.60
C PHE A 327 6.08 -6.02 9.06
N GLY A 328 5.87 -4.82 9.64
CA GLY A 328 5.23 -4.65 10.95
C GLY A 328 3.83 -5.26 11.03
N HIS A 329 3.04 -5.19 9.96
CA HIS A 329 1.76 -5.88 9.88
C HIS A 329 1.91 -7.40 9.90
N ALA A 330 2.93 -7.94 9.23
CA ALA A 330 3.23 -9.37 9.28
C ALA A 330 3.63 -9.84 10.70
N LEU A 331 4.12 -8.93 11.55
CA LEU A 331 4.37 -9.14 12.98
C LEU A 331 3.13 -8.94 13.86
N GLY A 332 2.02 -8.45 13.31
CA GLY A 332 0.73 -8.27 13.97
C GLY A 332 0.46 -6.85 14.47
N LEU A 333 1.23 -5.85 14.04
CA LEU A 333 1.00 -4.45 14.40
C LEU A 333 -0.10 -3.80 13.53
N PRO A 334 -1.04 -3.04 14.10
CA PRO A 334 -2.00 -2.24 13.33
C PRO A 334 -1.37 -0.94 12.85
N ASP A 335 -2.03 -0.32 11.86
CA ASP A 335 -1.86 1.10 11.59
C ASP A 335 -2.26 1.94 12.81
N PHE A 336 -1.43 2.91 13.17
CA PHE A 336 -1.69 3.83 14.28
C PHE A 336 -2.33 5.15 13.82
N TYR A 337 -2.34 5.42 12.52
CA TYR A 337 -3.11 6.52 11.94
C TYR A 337 -4.57 6.14 11.78
N ASN A 338 -5.40 7.17 11.58
CA ASN A 338 -6.79 6.94 11.26
C ASN A 338 -6.97 6.32 9.87
N THR A 339 -7.38 5.05 9.84
CA THR A 339 -7.77 4.33 8.62
C THR A 339 -9.27 4.41 8.32
N ASP A 340 -10.07 5.05 9.18
CA ASP A 340 -11.52 5.21 8.94
C ASP A 340 -11.77 6.40 8.01
N PRO A 341 -12.24 6.18 6.77
CA PRO A 341 -12.54 7.27 5.83
C PRO A 341 -13.67 8.19 6.31
N ALA A 342 -14.52 7.75 7.25
CA ALA A 342 -15.56 8.58 7.85
C ALA A 342 -14.99 9.68 8.76
N VAL A 343 -13.77 9.50 9.26
CA VAL A 343 -13.08 10.46 10.11
C VAL A 343 -12.15 11.33 9.24
N THR A 344 -12.61 12.55 8.94
CA THR A 344 -11.91 13.48 8.04
C THR A 344 -10.92 14.42 8.72
N LEU A 345 -10.93 14.47 10.06
CA LEU A 345 -9.93 15.21 10.82
C LEU A 345 -8.61 14.44 10.81
N SER A 346 -7.52 15.10 10.39
CA SER A 346 -6.18 14.49 10.40
C SER A 346 -5.81 14.09 11.82
N ARG A 347 -5.86 12.79 12.10
CA ARG A 347 -5.41 12.18 13.36
C ARG A 347 -4.29 11.21 13.02
N ASN A 348 -3.09 11.76 12.95
CA ASN A 348 -1.84 11.00 12.96
C ASN A 348 -1.26 11.17 14.38
N PRO A 349 -1.78 10.42 15.36
CA PRO A 349 -1.48 10.67 16.77
C PRO A 349 0.01 10.53 17.08
N PHE A 350 0.71 9.70 16.31
CA PHE A 350 2.17 9.54 16.43
C PHE A 350 2.91 10.25 15.30
N GLY A 351 2.30 10.39 14.11
CA GLY A 351 2.92 11.03 12.96
C GLY A 351 4.30 10.41 12.66
N TYR A 352 5.31 11.27 12.51
CA TYR A 352 6.68 10.82 12.20
C TYR A 352 7.37 10.05 13.36
N TRP A 353 6.76 9.98 14.55
CA TRP A 353 7.34 9.27 15.69
C TRP A 353 7.13 7.75 15.66
N SER A 354 6.19 7.24 14.86
CA SER A 354 5.93 5.80 14.74
C SER A 354 6.07 5.33 13.31
N ILE A 355 6.74 4.20 13.13
CA ILE A 355 6.79 3.52 11.83
C ILE A 355 5.42 2.98 11.41
N MET A 356 4.50 2.76 12.35
CA MET A 356 3.11 2.39 12.05
C MET A 356 2.21 3.62 11.82
N ASP A 357 2.79 4.81 11.69
CA ASP A 357 2.13 6.07 11.32
C ASP A 357 2.88 6.71 10.13
N ALA A 358 3.19 8.00 10.16
CA ALA A 358 3.92 8.68 9.09
C ALA A 358 5.45 8.45 9.11
N GLY A 359 5.98 7.75 10.12
CA GLY A 359 7.40 7.40 10.24
C GLY A 359 8.06 6.67 9.05
N PRO A 360 7.35 5.91 8.20
CA PRO A 360 7.93 5.28 7.01
C PRO A 360 8.57 6.23 6.00
N TYR A 361 8.26 7.53 6.10
CA TYR A 361 8.69 8.57 5.16
C TYR A 361 9.78 9.50 5.70
N VAL A 362 10.40 9.15 6.83
CA VAL A 362 11.45 9.94 7.50
C VAL A 362 12.83 9.50 7.05
#